data_AF-A0AAE0DFA9-F1
#
_entry.id   AF-A0AAE0DFA9-F1
#
_cell.length_a   1.000
_cell.length_b   1.000
_cell.length_c   1.000
_cell.angle_alpha   90.00
_cell.angle_beta   90.00
_cell.angle_gamma   90.00
#
_symmetry.space_group_name_H-M   'P 1'
#
loop_
_entity.id
_entity.type
_entity.pdbx_description
1 polymer ?
#
loop_
_entity_poly.entity_id
_entity_poly.type
_entity_poly.pdbx_seq_one_letter_code
_entity_poly.pdbx_strand_id
1 'polypeptide(L)'
;MSALEGNIDRIYAKFCRKLNMFMEQMYDAKSGLDKTFGAFNRVLRPGPLSGRRNEEVVRNRGNALAELQRNITDFRDDVVQQFEKNIARIATFLGIPTAPDEFDMNSPYRLRFDALFYRSRLIVLEESLRMLVALKDIRQTSQHTLLMTEGMRSMTISEAQVHLAALQNTIAECRSKDMKRLEAEFHLIQLCFHIVLKDAGVMSELEVDASLHKIWDLCHTYPDSAGLLANTYAAMKDHIRDVRRHTDLYSSRNVWWSWPRHTTGDLQHCKYGHPFSGTMWDSCLECGREVRKLATMDPNKLLKENDFVAAIKTQTLNGKSWRV
;
A
#
# COMPACT_ATOMS: atom_id res chain seq x y z
N MET A 1 2.71 -10.92 31.29
CA MET A 1 3.34 -10.27 30.13
C MET A 1 4.39 -9.27 30.60
N SER A 2 5.54 -9.20 29.92
CA SER A 2 6.58 -8.21 30.21
C SER A 2 6.14 -6.84 29.68
N ALA A 3 6.68 -5.73 30.22
CA ALA A 3 6.38 -4.38 29.75
C ALA A 3 6.70 -4.17 28.24
N LEU A 4 7.50 -5.07 27.64
CA LEU A 4 7.82 -5.05 26.22
C LEU A 4 6.67 -5.53 25.33
N GLU A 5 5.99 -6.62 25.69
CA GLU A 5 4.90 -7.14 24.86
C GLU A 5 3.79 -6.09 24.69
N GLY A 6 3.48 -5.35 25.77
CA GLY A 6 2.56 -4.21 25.71
C GLY A 6 3.07 -3.03 24.87
N ASN A 7 4.39 -2.82 24.76
CA ASN A 7 4.98 -1.77 23.93
C ASN A 7 5.00 -2.13 22.44
N ILE A 8 5.33 -3.38 22.10
CA ILE A 8 5.25 -3.89 20.71
C ILE A 8 3.81 -3.79 20.22
N ASP A 9 2.86 -4.18 21.06
CA ASP A 9 1.45 -4.14 20.72
C ASP A 9 0.94 -2.71 20.46
N ARG A 10 1.31 -1.76 21.31
CA ARG A 10 1.02 -0.33 21.09
C ARG A 10 1.58 0.21 19.77
N ILE A 11 2.75 -0.26 19.37
CA ILE A 11 3.38 0.14 18.11
C ILE A 11 2.63 -0.45 16.92
N TYR A 12 2.21 -1.70 16.99
CA TYR A 12 1.35 -2.30 15.99
C TYR A 12 0.00 -1.58 15.88
N ALA A 13 -0.62 -1.25 17.00
CA ALA A 13 -1.80 -0.41 17.01
C ALA A 13 -1.54 0.96 16.33
N LYS A 14 -0.37 1.57 16.55
CA LYS A 14 0.03 2.82 15.90
C LYS A 14 0.24 2.66 14.39
N PHE A 15 0.87 1.58 13.94
CA PHE A 15 1.02 1.27 12.52
C PHE A 15 -0.34 1.10 11.85
N CYS A 16 -1.26 0.38 12.49
CA CYS A 16 -2.63 0.21 11.99
C CYS A 16 -3.37 1.54 11.84
N ARG A 17 -3.30 2.40 12.86
CA ARG A 17 -3.89 3.75 12.80
C ARG A 17 -3.28 4.59 11.67
N LYS A 18 -1.96 4.50 11.45
CA LYS A 18 -1.28 5.22 10.38
C LYS A 18 -1.61 4.69 8.98
N LEU A 19 -1.72 3.36 8.81
CA LEU A 19 -2.22 2.75 7.58
C LEU A 19 -3.63 3.30 7.26
N ASN A 20 -4.53 3.33 8.23
CA ASN A 20 -5.89 3.84 8.03
C ASN A 20 -5.93 5.31 7.65
N MET A 21 -5.18 6.15 8.38
CA MET A 21 -5.05 7.58 8.08
C MET A 21 -4.57 7.81 6.63
N PHE A 22 -3.55 7.09 6.17
CA PHE A 22 -3.06 7.25 4.79
C PHE A 22 -4.04 6.70 3.75
N MET A 23 -4.78 5.62 4.06
CA MET A 23 -5.87 5.16 3.19
C MET A 23 -6.94 6.22 3.03
N GLU A 24 -7.43 6.80 4.13
CA GLU A 24 -8.44 7.88 4.10
C GLU A 24 -7.96 9.07 3.28
N GLN A 25 -6.75 9.55 3.52
CA GLN A 25 -6.14 10.62 2.73
C GLN A 25 -6.04 10.30 1.24
N MET A 26 -5.73 9.04 0.89
CA MET A 26 -5.68 8.58 -0.49
C MET A 26 -7.06 8.56 -1.14
N TYR A 27 -8.09 8.11 -0.42
CA TYR A 27 -9.48 8.14 -0.90
C TYR A 27 -9.97 9.58 -1.12
N ASP A 28 -9.70 10.47 -0.17
CA ASP A 28 -10.06 11.88 -0.26
C ASP A 28 -9.34 12.55 -1.44
N ALA A 29 -8.06 12.26 -1.64
CA ALA A 29 -7.30 12.74 -2.78
C ALA A 29 -7.89 12.25 -4.12
N LYS A 30 -8.21 10.95 -4.23
CA LYS A 30 -8.86 10.39 -5.45
C LYS A 30 -10.22 11.03 -5.69
N SER A 31 -11.07 11.13 -4.66
CA SER A 31 -12.38 11.77 -4.78
C SER A 31 -12.26 13.26 -5.15
N GLY A 32 -11.27 13.95 -4.61
CA GLY A 32 -10.95 15.33 -4.96
C GLY A 32 -10.55 15.48 -6.43
N LEU A 33 -9.70 14.59 -6.94
CA LEU A 33 -9.35 14.53 -8.36
C LEU A 33 -10.59 14.29 -9.21
N ASP A 34 -11.44 13.31 -8.87
CA ASP A 34 -12.66 13.00 -9.63
C ASP A 34 -13.61 14.20 -9.70
N LYS A 35 -13.91 14.83 -8.56
CA LYS A 35 -14.82 15.98 -8.46
C LYS A 35 -14.31 17.20 -9.23
N THR A 36 -12.99 17.39 -9.27
CA THR A 36 -12.37 18.57 -9.90
C THR A 36 -12.01 18.36 -11.36
N PHE A 37 -12.14 17.15 -11.91
CA PHE A 37 -11.73 16.85 -13.29
C PHE A 37 -12.51 17.68 -14.33
N GLY A 38 -13.80 17.90 -14.12
CA GLY A 38 -14.61 18.76 -15.00
C GLY A 38 -14.13 20.22 -15.00
N ALA A 39 -13.66 20.73 -13.86
CA ALA A 39 -13.08 22.07 -13.78
C ALA A 39 -11.71 22.13 -14.47
N PHE A 40 -10.89 21.08 -14.32
CA PHE A 40 -9.63 20.92 -15.04
C PHE A 40 -9.83 21.04 -16.56
N ASN A 41 -10.78 20.29 -17.13
CA ASN A 41 -11.07 20.33 -18.57
C ASN A 41 -11.46 21.74 -19.07
N ARG A 42 -12.17 22.53 -18.26
CA ARG A 42 -12.59 23.89 -18.64
C ARG A 42 -11.45 24.91 -18.64
N VAL A 43 -10.37 24.64 -17.89
CA VAL A 43 -9.22 25.55 -17.78
C VAL A 43 -8.20 25.31 -18.89
N LEU A 44 -8.19 24.11 -19.50
CA LEU A 44 -7.38 23.81 -20.68
C LEU A 44 -7.76 24.73 -21.85
N ARG A 45 -6.77 25.38 -22.46
CA ARG A 45 -7.01 26.37 -23.52
C ARG A 45 -6.53 25.86 -24.88
N PRO A 46 -7.33 26.04 -25.95
CA PRO A 46 -6.89 25.80 -27.32
C PRO A 46 -5.88 26.86 -27.79
N GLY A 47 -5.13 26.54 -28.84
CA GLY A 47 -4.29 27.48 -29.57
C GLY A 47 -2.77 27.39 -29.29
N PRO A 48 -1.94 28.00 -30.16
CA PRO A 48 -0.49 27.84 -30.14
C PRO A 48 0.20 28.43 -28.90
N LEU A 49 -0.37 29.47 -28.29
CA LEU A 49 0.22 30.19 -27.16
C LEU A 49 -0.18 29.65 -25.78
N SER A 50 -1.06 28.64 -25.71
CA SER A 50 -1.54 28.10 -24.43
C SER A 50 -0.64 27.04 -23.81
N GLY A 51 0.40 26.59 -24.53
CA GLY A 51 1.25 25.45 -24.16
C GLY A 51 1.77 25.51 -22.72
N ARG A 52 2.45 26.60 -22.33
CA ARG A 52 3.00 26.76 -20.98
C ARG A 52 1.93 26.78 -19.88
N ARG A 53 0.77 27.38 -20.15
CA ARG A 53 -0.33 27.44 -19.19
C ARG A 53 -0.95 26.05 -19.00
N ASN A 54 -1.16 25.32 -20.09
CA ASN A 54 -1.68 23.96 -20.03
C ASN A 54 -0.69 23.04 -19.28
N GLU A 55 0.62 23.21 -19.50
CA GLU A 55 1.67 22.50 -18.76
C GLU A 55 1.61 22.77 -17.26
N GLU A 56 1.46 24.01 -16.84
CA GLU A 56 1.34 24.35 -15.42
C GLU A 56 0.10 23.70 -14.79
N VAL A 57 -1.04 23.75 -15.48
CA VAL A 57 -2.30 23.14 -15.03
C VAL A 57 -2.18 21.62 -14.88
N VAL A 58 -1.57 20.97 -15.89
CA VAL A 58 -1.27 19.54 -15.88
C VAL A 58 -0.32 19.17 -14.74
N ARG A 59 0.78 19.93 -14.57
CA ARG A 59 1.78 19.69 -13.54
C ARG A 59 1.19 19.81 -12.14
N ASN A 60 0.39 20.86 -11.89
CA ASN A 60 -0.24 21.07 -10.59
C ASN A 60 -1.18 19.92 -10.24
N ARG A 61 -1.92 19.41 -11.23
CA ARG A 61 -2.81 18.26 -11.05
C ARG A 61 -2.06 16.95 -10.85
N GLY A 62 -1.00 16.70 -11.64
CA GLY A 62 -0.15 15.52 -11.49
C GLY A 62 0.58 15.43 -10.15
N ASN A 63 0.84 16.59 -9.52
CA ASN A 63 1.50 16.67 -8.21
C ASN A 63 0.53 16.52 -7.01
N ALA A 64 -0.77 16.32 -7.23
CA ALA A 64 -1.77 16.33 -6.16
C ALA A 64 -1.54 15.26 -5.06
N LEU A 65 -0.88 14.14 -5.39
CA LEU A 65 -0.56 13.07 -4.43
C LEU A 65 0.93 13.04 -4.02
N ALA A 66 1.77 13.97 -4.49
CA ALA A 66 3.22 13.90 -4.28
C ALA A 66 3.60 13.95 -2.79
N GLU A 67 2.92 14.79 -2.01
CA GLU A 67 3.15 14.90 -0.57
C GLU A 67 2.71 13.63 0.18
N LEU A 68 1.54 13.09 -0.15
CA LEU A 68 1.04 11.84 0.44
C LEU A 68 1.99 10.68 0.16
N GLN A 69 2.48 10.56 -1.07
CA GLN A 69 3.46 9.54 -1.47
C GLN A 69 4.74 9.64 -0.66
N ARG A 70 5.25 10.87 -0.44
CA ARG A 70 6.42 11.12 0.40
C ARG A 70 6.16 10.71 1.84
N ASN A 71 5.05 11.15 2.43
CA ASN A 71 4.69 10.84 3.82
C ASN A 71 4.53 9.34 4.08
N ILE A 72 3.99 8.59 3.11
CA ILE A 72 3.91 7.12 3.19
C ILE A 72 5.31 6.51 3.19
N THR A 73 6.17 6.96 2.28
CA THR A 73 7.54 6.45 2.11
C THR A 73 8.41 6.76 3.33
N ASP A 74 8.40 7.99 3.80
CA ASP A 74 9.16 8.44 4.97
C ASP A 74 8.74 7.65 6.22
N PHE A 75 7.43 7.51 6.46
CA PHE A 75 6.94 6.73 7.61
C PHE A 75 7.32 5.24 7.51
N ARG A 76 7.25 4.67 6.30
CA ARG A 76 7.68 3.29 6.05
C ARG A 76 9.17 3.11 6.37
N ASP A 77 10.02 3.96 5.83
CA ASP A 77 11.48 3.78 5.86
C ASP A 77 12.08 4.18 7.21
N ASP A 78 11.60 5.26 7.82
CA ASP A 78 12.14 5.82 9.07
C ASP A 78 11.58 5.15 10.33
N VAL A 79 10.35 4.63 10.26
CA VAL A 79 9.65 4.09 11.44
C VAL A 79 9.42 2.60 11.32
N VAL A 80 8.68 2.15 10.30
CA VAL A 80 8.21 0.77 10.22
C VAL A 80 9.36 -0.18 9.93
N GLN A 81 10.13 0.10 8.89
CA GLN A 81 11.26 -0.74 8.49
C GLN A 81 12.33 -0.79 9.58
N GLN A 82 12.60 0.35 10.25
CA GLN A 82 13.56 0.37 11.36
C GLN A 82 13.07 -0.48 12.53
N PHE A 83 11.78 -0.42 12.86
CA PHE A 83 11.21 -1.26 13.90
C PHE A 83 11.32 -2.75 13.55
N GLU A 84 10.88 -3.15 12.35
CA GLU A 84 10.93 -4.56 11.92
C GLU A 84 12.36 -5.12 11.90
N LYS A 85 13.35 -4.34 11.45
CA LYS A 85 14.76 -4.75 11.44
C LYS A 85 15.35 -4.96 12.85
N ASN A 86 14.81 -4.27 13.86
CA ASN A 86 15.38 -4.26 15.20
C ASN A 86 14.55 -5.03 16.22
N ILE A 87 13.37 -5.54 15.87
CA ILE A 87 12.45 -6.15 16.84
C ILE A 87 13.07 -7.33 17.59
N ALA A 88 13.84 -8.20 16.91
CA ALA A 88 14.56 -9.30 17.55
C ALA A 88 15.64 -8.80 18.52
N ARG A 89 16.39 -7.75 18.14
CA ARG A 89 17.40 -7.12 19.01
C ARG A 89 16.77 -6.45 20.22
N ILE A 90 15.62 -5.81 20.04
CA ILE A 90 14.85 -5.19 21.11
C ILE A 90 14.34 -6.26 22.09
N ALA A 91 13.85 -7.40 21.59
CA ALA A 91 13.44 -8.54 22.41
C ALA A 91 14.60 -9.10 23.24
N THR A 92 15.78 -9.29 22.62
CA THR A 92 17.00 -9.73 23.30
C THR A 92 17.47 -8.73 24.36
N PHE A 93 17.53 -7.43 24.04
CA PHE A 93 17.96 -6.37 24.96
C PHE A 93 17.09 -6.32 26.23
N LEU A 94 15.81 -6.67 26.11
CA LEU A 94 14.85 -6.62 27.19
C LEU A 94 14.76 -7.95 27.98
N GLY A 95 15.70 -8.87 27.75
CA GLY A 95 15.87 -10.06 28.56
C GLY A 95 14.75 -11.09 28.41
N ILE A 96 14.01 -11.05 27.29
CA ILE A 96 13.05 -12.11 26.99
C ILE A 96 13.84 -13.34 26.56
N PRO A 97 13.65 -14.50 27.22
CA PRO A 97 14.28 -15.74 26.80
C PRO A 97 13.59 -16.20 25.51
N THR A 98 14.08 -15.70 24.38
CA THR A 98 13.70 -16.20 23.07
C THR A 98 14.82 -17.09 22.62
N ALA A 99 14.52 -18.38 22.38
CA ALA A 99 15.40 -19.14 21.52
C ALA A 99 15.56 -18.35 20.20
N PRO A 100 16.76 -18.29 19.57
CA PRO A 100 17.00 -17.54 18.33
C PRO A 100 15.98 -17.85 17.22
N ASP A 101 15.36 -19.03 17.26
CA ASP A 101 14.37 -19.52 16.30
C ASP A 101 12.91 -19.17 16.65
N GLU A 102 12.63 -18.66 17.86
CA GLU A 102 11.26 -18.39 18.34
C GLU A 102 10.77 -16.97 18.05
N PHE A 103 11.68 -16.05 17.72
CA PHE A 103 11.35 -14.65 17.44
C PHE A 103 11.61 -14.24 15.99
N ASP A 104 11.39 -15.16 15.04
CA ASP A 104 11.30 -14.80 13.63
C ASP A 104 9.93 -14.14 13.36
N MET A 105 9.83 -12.89 13.78
CA MET A 105 8.64 -12.09 13.58
C MET A 105 8.55 -11.63 12.13
N ASN A 106 7.79 -12.39 11.33
CA ASN A 106 7.40 -12.00 9.98
C ASN A 106 6.33 -10.90 10.02
N SER A 107 6.72 -9.71 10.47
CA SER A 107 5.86 -8.54 10.50
C SER A 107 5.45 -8.14 9.07
N PRO A 108 4.14 -7.93 8.80
CA PRO A 108 3.64 -7.58 7.46
C PRO A 108 3.67 -6.05 7.21
N TYR A 109 3.94 -5.22 8.22
CA TYR A 109 3.65 -3.79 8.14
C TYR A 109 4.44 -3.07 7.06
N ARG A 110 5.75 -3.31 6.90
CA ARG A 110 6.52 -2.68 5.82
C ARG A 110 5.90 -2.98 4.45
N LEU A 111 5.52 -4.22 4.20
CA LEU A 111 4.85 -4.65 2.98
C LEU A 111 3.45 -4.01 2.83
N ARG A 112 2.71 -3.83 3.92
CA ARG A 112 1.42 -3.11 3.89
C ARG A 112 1.59 -1.64 3.50
N PHE A 113 2.66 -0.98 3.95
CA PHE A 113 2.99 0.39 3.51
C PHE A 113 3.48 0.42 2.06
N ASP A 114 4.20 -0.60 1.58
CA ASP A 114 4.51 -0.74 0.15
C ASP A 114 3.23 -0.86 -0.69
N ALA A 115 2.26 -1.65 -0.25
CA ALA A 115 0.97 -1.76 -0.93
C ALA A 115 0.25 -0.41 -1.00
N LEU A 116 0.27 0.41 0.07
CA LEU A 116 -0.27 1.77 0.03
C LEU A 116 0.47 2.68 -0.95
N PHE A 117 1.81 2.61 -0.95
CA PHE A 117 2.61 3.37 -1.90
C PHE A 117 2.21 3.03 -3.34
N TYR A 118 2.17 1.75 -3.72
CA TYR A 118 1.80 1.36 -5.08
C TYR A 118 0.36 1.75 -5.45
N ARG A 119 -0.60 1.66 -4.51
CA ARG A 119 -1.96 2.16 -4.73
C ARG A 119 -1.98 3.66 -5.02
N SER A 120 -1.21 4.43 -4.26
CA SER A 120 -1.11 5.87 -4.50
C SER A 120 -0.42 6.19 -5.85
N ARG A 121 0.52 5.36 -6.31
CA ARG A 121 1.13 5.46 -7.65
C ARG A 121 0.11 5.17 -8.74
N LEU A 122 -0.70 4.12 -8.58
CA LEU A 122 -1.76 3.80 -9.53
C LEU A 122 -2.74 4.96 -9.74
N ILE A 123 -3.16 5.65 -8.67
CA ILE A 123 -4.02 6.84 -8.79
C ILE A 123 -3.36 7.93 -9.65
N VAL A 124 -2.05 8.16 -9.48
CA VAL A 124 -1.32 9.16 -10.30
C VAL A 124 -1.24 8.73 -11.76
N LEU A 125 -1.01 7.45 -12.05
CA LEU A 125 -0.95 6.96 -13.43
C LEU A 125 -2.33 6.94 -14.10
N GLU A 126 -3.38 6.53 -13.39
CA GLU A 126 -4.77 6.62 -13.84
C GLU A 126 -5.14 8.08 -14.17
N GLU A 127 -4.78 9.02 -13.28
CA GLU A 127 -5.01 10.45 -13.52
C GLU A 127 -4.21 10.96 -14.72
N SER A 128 -2.99 10.48 -14.91
CA SER A 128 -2.16 10.83 -16.07
C SER A 128 -2.81 10.38 -17.37
N LEU A 129 -3.31 9.14 -17.43
CA LEU A 129 -4.07 8.63 -18.59
C LEU A 129 -5.33 9.46 -18.87
N ARG A 130 -6.07 9.85 -17.82
CA ARG A 130 -7.25 10.72 -17.97
C ARG A 130 -6.89 12.10 -18.50
N MET A 131 -5.81 12.70 -18.01
CA MET A 131 -5.30 13.98 -18.52
C MET A 131 -4.86 13.86 -19.98
N LEU A 132 -4.22 12.75 -20.39
CA LEU A 132 -3.87 12.50 -21.80
C LEU A 132 -5.10 12.50 -22.71
N VAL A 133 -6.21 11.87 -22.28
CA VAL A 133 -7.47 11.91 -23.03
C VAL A 133 -8.00 13.33 -23.15
N ALA A 134 -8.05 14.08 -22.05
CA ALA A 134 -8.51 15.47 -22.05
C ALA A 134 -7.66 16.39 -22.95
N LEU A 135 -6.33 16.18 -22.99
CA LEU A 135 -5.41 16.95 -23.82
C LEU A 135 -5.59 16.65 -25.31
N LYS A 136 -5.94 15.40 -25.67
CA LYS A 136 -6.24 15.02 -27.06
C LYS A 136 -7.50 15.71 -27.60
N ASP A 137 -8.46 16.01 -26.74
CA ASP A 137 -9.73 16.64 -27.12
C ASP A 137 -9.62 18.17 -27.33
N ILE A 138 -8.47 18.79 -27.03
CA ILE A 138 -8.26 20.23 -27.24
C ILE A 138 -8.16 20.53 -28.75
N ARG A 139 -9.15 21.26 -29.28
CA ARG A 139 -9.13 21.78 -30.66
C ARG A 139 -7.90 22.66 -30.90
N GLN A 140 -7.22 22.50 -32.03
CA GLN A 140 -6.01 23.27 -32.40
C GLN A 140 -4.88 23.13 -31.37
N THR A 141 -4.45 21.89 -31.13
CA THR A 141 -3.35 21.56 -30.23
C THR A 141 -2.04 22.20 -30.68
N SER A 142 -1.37 22.91 -29.78
CA SER A 142 -0.03 23.45 -30.05
C SER A 142 1.02 22.33 -30.13
N GLN A 143 2.11 22.54 -30.87
CA GLN A 143 3.25 21.59 -30.90
C GLN A 143 3.78 21.31 -29.49
N HIS A 144 3.80 22.32 -28.61
CA HIS A 144 4.17 22.15 -27.19
C HIS A 144 3.24 21.18 -26.46
N THR A 145 1.92 21.30 -26.67
CA THR A 145 0.92 20.42 -26.04
C THR A 145 1.05 18.98 -26.57
N LEU A 146 1.37 18.80 -27.86
CA LEU A 146 1.65 17.48 -28.43
C LEU A 146 2.89 16.84 -27.80
N LEU A 147 4.00 17.58 -27.71
CA LEU A 147 5.24 17.10 -27.06
C LEU A 147 5.01 16.74 -25.58
N MET A 148 4.25 17.57 -24.86
CA MET A 148 3.89 17.30 -23.47
C MET A 148 3.03 16.03 -23.35
N THR A 149 2.07 15.82 -24.25
CA THR A 149 1.21 14.63 -24.27
C THR A 149 2.03 13.37 -24.51
N GLU A 150 2.95 13.40 -25.47
CA GLU A 150 3.83 12.25 -25.73
C GLU A 150 4.80 11.99 -24.58
N GLY A 151 5.40 13.05 -24.01
CA GLY A 151 6.26 12.95 -22.84
C GLY A 151 5.54 12.34 -21.63
N MET A 152 4.32 12.79 -21.34
CA MET A 152 3.50 12.24 -20.25
C MET A 152 3.12 10.78 -20.50
N ARG A 153 2.78 10.41 -21.74
CA ARG A 153 2.53 9.01 -22.10
C ARG A 153 3.76 8.14 -21.88
N SER A 154 4.91 8.58 -22.37
CA SER A 154 6.19 7.87 -22.19
C SER A 154 6.56 7.69 -20.72
N MET A 155 6.42 8.75 -19.90
CA MET A 155 6.65 8.67 -18.45
C MET A 155 5.67 7.72 -17.76
N THR A 156 4.39 7.75 -18.13
CA THR A 156 3.36 6.85 -17.56
C THR A 156 3.70 5.39 -17.82
N ILE A 157 4.10 5.06 -19.05
CA ILE A 157 4.51 3.70 -19.46
C ILE A 157 5.76 3.27 -18.69
N SER A 158 6.79 4.12 -18.69
CA SER A 158 8.07 3.84 -18.03
C SER A 158 7.88 3.58 -16.52
N GLU A 159 7.14 4.45 -15.84
CA GLU A 159 6.81 4.30 -14.42
C GLU A 159 6.04 3.00 -14.14
N ALA A 160 5.01 2.70 -14.92
CA ALA A 160 4.25 1.46 -14.75
C ALA A 160 5.13 0.21 -14.90
N GLN A 161 6.05 0.19 -15.88
CA GLN A 161 6.99 -0.90 -16.09
C GLN A 161 7.99 -1.04 -14.93
N VAL A 162 8.51 0.07 -14.41
CA VAL A 162 9.41 0.07 -13.24
C VAL A 162 8.71 -0.51 -12.01
N HIS A 163 7.47 -0.11 -11.73
CA HIS A 163 6.71 -0.63 -10.59
C HIS A 163 6.33 -2.10 -10.77
N LEU A 164 6.02 -2.55 -11.99
CA LEU A 164 5.78 -3.97 -12.27
C LEU A 164 7.00 -4.84 -11.98
N ALA A 165 8.18 -4.39 -12.39
CA ALA A 165 9.43 -5.10 -12.08
C ALA A 165 9.69 -5.14 -10.56
N ALA A 166 9.47 -4.03 -9.86
CA ALA A 166 9.63 -3.97 -8.40
C ALA A 166 8.64 -4.89 -7.66
N LEU A 167 7.38 -4.96 -8.11
CA LEU A 167 6.36 -5.83 -7.53
C LEU A 167 6.71 -7.31 -7.58
N GLN A 168 7.47 -7.77 -8.57
CA GLN A 168 7.90 -9.18 -8.64
C GLN A 168 8.75 -9.56 -7.42
N ASN A 169 9.65 -8.67 -6.99
CA ASN A 169 10.46 -8.88 -5.79
C ASN A 169 9.60 -8.86 -4.53
N THR A 170 8.64 -7.93 -4.44
CA THR A 170 7.72 -7.84 -3.31
C THR A 170 6.82 -9.08 -3.18
N ILE A 171 6.32 -9.61 -4.31
CA ILE A 171 5.53 -10.84 -4.35
C ILE A 171 6.38 -12.04 -3.92
N ALA A 172 7.64 -12.13 -4.39
CA ALA A 172 8.56 -13.18 -3.97
C ALA A 172 8.84 -13.15 -2.46
N GLU A 173 8.96 -11.96 -1.87
CA GLU A 173 9.11 -11.79 -0.43
C GLU A 173 7.84 -12.20 0.34
N CYS A 174 6.65 -11.90 -0.17
CA CYS A 174 5.40 -12.37 0.45
C CYS A 174 5.34 -13.90 0.46
N ARG A 175 5.77 -14.55 -0.62
CA ARG A 175 5.83 -16.02 -0.73
C ARG A 175 6.81 -16.63 0.26
N SER A 176 8.01 -16.06 0.39
CA SER A 176 9.01 -16.60 1.32
C SER A 176 8.59 -16.50 2.78
N LYS A 177 7.74 -15.51 3.11
CA LYS A 177 7.19 -15.28 4.45
C LYS A 177 5.80 -15.90 4.69
N ASP A 178 5.29 -16.71 3.77
CA ASP A 178 3.94 -17.31 3.80
C ASP A 178 2.78 -16.30 3.98
N MET A 179 2.91 -15.09 3.44
CA MET A 179 1.90 -14.02 3.54
C MET A 179 0.93 -14.07 2.36
N LYS A 180 0.09 -15.09 2.30
CA LYS A 180 -0.83 -15.37 1.17
C LYS A 180 -1.80 -14.26 0.86
N ARG A 181 -2.29 -13.57 1.87
CA ARG A 181 -3.15 -12.42 1.66
C ARG A 181 -2.41 -11.23 1.05
N LEU A 182 -1.23 -10.88 1.56
CA LEU A 182 -0.39 -9.83 0.94
C LEU A 182 0.00 -10.20 -0.49
N GLU A 183 0.37 -11.47 -0.71
CA GLU A 183 0.69 -11.99 -2.05
C GLU A 183 -0.47 -11.74 -3.03
N ALA A 184 -1.69 -12.09 -2.64
CA ALA A 184 -2.88 -11.83 -3.45
C ALA A 184 -3.15 -10.33 -3.64
N GLU A 185 -2.94 -9.50 -2.61
CA GLU A 185 -3.09 -8.04 -2.70
C GLU A 185 -2.07 -7.42 -3.68
N PHE A 186 -0.82 -7.86 -3.67
CA PHE A 186 0.18 -7.40 -4.64
C PHE A 186 -0.07 -7.90 -6.05
N HIS A 187 -0.63 -9.10 -6.23
CA HIS A 187 -1.09 -9.53 -7.54
C HIS A 187 -2.27 -8.70 -8.07
N LEU A 188 -3.20 -8.27 -7.20
CA LEU A 188 -4.24 -7.31 -7.59
C LEU A 188 -3.65 -5.95 -7.99
N ILE A 189 -2.66 -5.44 -7.26
CA ILE A 189 -1.95 -4.20 -7.61
C ILE A 189 -1.22 -4.36 -8.96
N GLN A 190 -0.54 -5.49 -9.17
CA GLN A 190 0.12 -5.83 -10.43
C GLN A 190 -0.86 -5.83 -11.60
N LEU A 191 -2.05 -6.42 -11.42
CA LEU A 191 -3.12 -6.39 -12.42
C LEU A 191 -3.54 -4.96 -12.77
N CYS A 192 -3.66 -4.06 -11.79
CA CYS A 192 -3.97 -2.65 -12.07
C CYS A 192 -2.89 -1.97 -12.92
N PHE A 193 -1.60 -2.25 -12.69
CA PHE A 193 -0.53 -1.73 -13.55
C PHE A 193 -0.58 -2.32 -14.96
N HIS A 194 -0.95 -3.59 -15.11
CA HIS A 194 -1.21 -4.17 -16.42
C HIS A 194 -2.34 -3.46 -17.16
N ILE A 195 -3.43 -3.11 -16.46
CA ILE A 195 -4.53 -2.31 -17.03
C ILE A 195 -4.05 -0.93 -17.47
N VAL A 196 -3.24 -0.23 -16.65
CA VAL A 196 -2.62 1.05 -17.03
C VAL A 196 -1.81 0.92 -18.33
N LEU A 197 -1.00 -0.14 -18.46
CA LEU A 197 -0.22 -0.39 -19.67
C LEU A 197 -1.09 -0.77 -20.88
N LYS A 198 -2.19 -1.50 -20.66
CA LYS A 198 -3.19 -1.81 -21.68
C LYS A 198 -3.81 -0.51 -22.20
N ASP A 199 -4.25 0.37 -21.30
CA ASP A 199 -4.87 1.65 -21.64
C ASP A 199 -3.88 2.62 -22.30
N ALA A 200 -2.58 2.50 -21.98
CA ALA A 200 -1.51 3.20 -22.67
C ALA A 200 -1.17 2.61 -24.06
N GLY A 201 -1.70 1.44 -24.41
CA GLY A 201 -1.51 0.75 -25.69
C GLY A 201 -0.22 -0.06 -25.79
N VAL A 202 0.30 -0.57 -24.68
CA VAL A 202 1.59 -1.30 -24.62
C VAL A 202 1.42 -2.78 -24.24
N MET A 203 0.33 -3.13 -23.56
CA MET A 203 0.09 -4.49 -23.04
C MET A 203 -1.13 -5.16 -23.68
N SER A 204 -1.05 -6.47 -23.86
CA SER A 204 -2.13 -7.28 -24.45
C SER A 204 -3.17 -7.74 -23.42
N GLU A 205 -4.37 -8.10 -23.87
CA GLU A 205 -5.42 -8.67 -23.00
C GLU A 205 -5.03 -10.04 -22.41
N LEU A 206 -4.24 -10.83 -23.14
CA LEU A 206 -3.74 -12.13 -22.69
C LEU A 206 -2.91 -12.04 -21.41
N GLU A 207 -2.09 -10.99 -21.28
CA GLU A 207 -1.26 -10.77 -20.09
C GLU A 207 -2.10 -10.37 -18.87
N VAL A 208 -3.17 -9.59 -19.10
CA VAL A 208 -4.16 -9.22 -18.08
C VAL A 208 -4.90 -10.46 -17.58
N ASP A 209 -5.36 -11.32 -18.50
CA ASP A 209 -6.07 -12.57 -18.16
C ASP A 209 -5.17 -13.55 -17.40
N ALA A 210 -3.91 -13.71 -17.80
CA ALA A 210 -2.96 -14.56 -17.07
C ALA A 210 -2.73 -14.06 -15.64
N SER A 211 -2.73 -12.74 -15.42
CA SER A 211 -2.60 -12.16 -14.09
C SER A 211 -3.86 -12.36 -13.24
N LEU A 212 -5.06 -12.32 -13.84
CA LEU A 212 -6.32 -12.62 -13.16
C LEU A 212 -6.36 -14.07 -12.65
N HIS A 213 -5.91 -15.04 -13.44
CA HIS A 213 -5.93 -16.45 -13.04
C HIS A 213 -5.07 -16.71 -11.79
N LYS A 214 -3.90 -16.08 -11.67
CA LYS A 214 -3.04 -16.21 -10.48
C LYS A 214 -3.73 -15.76 -9.19
N ILE A 215 -4.53 -14.68 -9.26
CA ILE A 215 -5.29 -14.18 -8.11
C ILE A 215 -6.41 -15.15 -7.75
N TRP A 216 -7.12 -15.66 -8.76
CA TRP A 216 -8.17 -16.66 -8.57
C TRP A 216 -7.63 -17.91 -7.87
N ASP A 217 -6.51 -18.45 -8.34
CA ASP A 217 -5.88 -19.64 -7.79
C ASP A 217 -5.49 -19.43 -6.31
N LEU A 218 -4.92 -18.27 -5.99
CA LEU A 218 -4.58 -17.92 -4.59
C LEU A 218 -5.83 -17.82 -3.71
N CYS A 219 -6.87 -17.13 -4.17
CA CYS A 219 -8.12 -16.99 -3.42
C CYS A 219 -8.81 -18.35 -3.16
N HIS A 220 -8.72 -19.29 -4.11
CA HIS A 220 -9.29 -20.64 -3.97
C HIS A 220 -8.44 -21.55 -3.09
N THR A 221 -7.12 -21.46 -3.23
CA THR A 221 -6.19 -22.28 -2.45
C THR A 221 -6.17 -21.88 -0.97
N TYR A 222 -6.39 -20.59 -0.68
CA TYR A 222 -6.31 -20.02 0.67
C TYR A 222 -7.58 -19.23 1.03
N PRO A 223 -8.73 -19.90 1.25
CA PRO A 223 -10.02 -19.25 1.46
C PRO A 223 -10.04 -18.32 2.69
N ASP A 224 -9.38 -18.71 3.77
CA ASP A 224 -9.38 -17.97 5.05
C ASP A 224 -8.41 -16.78 5.11
N SER A 225 -7.63 -16.55 4.05
CA SER A 225 -6.68 -15.42 3.97
C SER A 225 -6.79 -14.68 2.64
N ALA A 226 -6.22 -15.22 1.55
CA ALA A 226 -6.33 -14.63 0.22
C ALA A 226 -7.78 -14.57 -0.26
N GLY A 227 -8.60 -15.57 0.06
CA GLY A 227 -10.02 -15.65 -0.29
C GLY A 227 -10.86 -14.48 0.24
N LEU A 228 -10.39 -13.77 1.28
CA LEU A 228 -11.02 -12.52 1.74
C LEU A 228 -11.02 -11.41 0.68
N LEU A 229 -10.21 -11.54 -0.37
CA LEU A 229 -10.14 -10.62 -1.51
C LEU A 229 -10.98 -11.10 -2.71
N ALA A 230 -11.71 -12.21 -2.60
CA ALA A 230 -12.50 -12.78 -3.70
C ALA A 230 -13.52 -11.80 -4.29
N ASN A 231 -14.18 -10.98 -3.44
CA ASN A 231 -15.11 -9.95 -3.90
C ASN A 231 -14.41 -8.85 -4.70
N THR A 232 -13.20 -8.45 -4.28
CA THR A 232 -12.38 -7.48 -5.02
C THR A 232 -11.94 -8.06 -6.35
N TYR A 233 -11.52 -9.32 -6.39
CA TYR A 233 -11.24 -10.05 -7.62
C TYR A 233 -12.44 -10.06 -8.56
N ALA A 234 -13.64 -10.41 -8.07
CA ALA A 234 -14.85 -10.47 -8.89
C ALA A 234 -15.18 -9.10 -9.50
N ALA A 235 -15.09 -8.03 -8.71
CA ALA A 235 -15.28 -6.66 -9.19
C ALA A 235 -14.25 -6.27 -10.27
N MET A 236 -12.97 -6.67 -10.12
CA MET A 236 -11.96 -6.41 -11.14
C MET A 236 -12.20 -7.20 -12.43
N LYS A 237 -12.63 -8.46 -12.32
CA LYS A 237 -12.97 -9.31 -13.46
C LYS A 237 -14.10 -8.69 -14.28
N ASP A 238 -15.13 -8.17 -13.62
CA ASP A 238 -16.24 -7.49 -14.28
C ASP A 238 -15.79 -6.16 -14.92
N HIS A 239 -14.92 -5.41 -14.24
CA HIS A 239 -14.34 -4.17 -14.77
C HIS A 239 -13.55 -4.38 -16.07
N ILE A 240 -12.69 -5.40 -16.11
CA ILE A 240 -11.88 -5.71 -17.30
C ILE A 240 -12.77 -6.07 -18.51
N ARG A 241 -13.95 -6.65 -18.25
CA ARG A 241 -14.94 -6.99 -19.29
C ARG A 241 -15.79 -5.81 -19.74
N ASP A 242 -16.02 -4.83 -18.88
CA ASP A 242 -16.81 -3.61 -19.17
C ASP A 242 -15.98 -2.34 -18.95
N VAL A 243 -15.24 -1.95 -20.00
CA VAL A 243 -14.37 -0.76 -20.07
C VAL A 243 -15.10 0.54 -19.68
N ARG A 244 -16.44 0.56 -19.71
CA ARG A 244 -17.24 1.77 -19.43
C ARG A 244 -17.46 2.04 -17.94
N ARG A 245 -17.10 1.11 -17.05
CA ARG A 245 -17.29 1.28 -15.60
C ARG A 245 -15.98 1.62 -14.93
N HIS A 246 -15.72 2.88 -14.58
CA HIS A 246 -14.69 3.18 -13.57
C HIS A 246 -15.11 2.49 -12.27
N THR A 247 -14.46 1.36 -11.95
CA THR A 247 -14.72 0.66 -10.70
C THR A 247 -13.77 1.22 -9.66
N ASP A 248 -14.27 1.49 -8.46
CA ASP A 248 -13.41 1.81 -7.32
C ASP A 248 -12.63 0.53 -6.96
N LEU A 249 -11.50 0.33 -7.64
CA LEU A 249 -10.58 -0.83 -7.56
C LEU A 249 -10.04 -1.05 -6.13
N TYR A 250 -10.36 -0.14 -5.21
CA TYR A 250 -9.84 -0.07 -3.86
C TYR A 250 -10.89 -0.39 -2.79
N SER A 251 -12.13 -0.73 -3.17
CA SER A 251 -13.27 -0.95 -2.24
C SER A 251 -13.17 -2.16 -1.29
N SER A 252 -12.00 -2.78 -1.11
CA SER A 252 -11.72 -3.75 -0.04
C SER A 252 -11.71 -3.08 1.34
N ARG A 253 -12.83 -2.46 1.72
CA ARG A 253 -13.05 -1.74 2.98
C ARG A 253 -13.10 -2.67 4.18
N ASN A 254 -13.48 -3.94 4.01
CA ASN A 254 -13.95 -4.69 5.18
C ASN A 254 -12.88 -5.19 6.14
N VAL A 255 -11.63 -5.40 5.69
CA VAL A 255 -10.65 -6.09 6.54
C VAL A 255 -9.51 -5.18 7.02
N TRP A 256 -9.24 -4.08 6.32
CA TRP A 256 -8.26 -3.07 6.77
C TRP A 256 -8.83 -2.10 7.81
N TRP A 257 -10.14 -1.83 7.75
CA TRP A 257 -10.83 -0.97 8.71
C TRP A 257 -11.01 -1.59 10.10
N SER A 258 -10.86 -2.92 10.22
CA SER A 258 -10.85 -3.62 11.50
C SER A 258 -9.52 -3.45 12.25
N TRP A 259 -8.37 -3.41 11.58
CA TRP A 259 -7.06 -3.29 12.24
C TRP A 259 -6.91 -2.08 13.17
N PRO A 260 -7.40 -0.88 12.84
CA PRO A 260 -7.40 0.27 13.76
C PRO A 260 -8.20 0.07 15.04
N ARG A 261 -9.12 -0.90 15.06
CA ARG A 261 -9.94 -1.27 16.24
C ARG A 261 -9.24 -2.29 17.13
N HIS A 262 -8.00 -2.64 16.82
CA HIS A 262 -7.19 -3.48 17.68
C HIS A 262 -7.08 -2.86 19.09
N THR A 263 -7.52 -3.65 20.08
CA THR A 263 -7.44 -3.29 21.49
C THR A 263 -6.11 -3.78 22.05
N THR A 264 -5.32 -2.86 22.59
CA THR A 264 -4.03 -3.19 23.21
C THR A 264 -4.24 -4.21 24.33
N GLY A 265 -3.45 -5.28 24.31
CA GLY A 265 -3.52 -6.45 25.19
C GLY A 265 -3.86 -7.74 24.44
N ASP A 266 -4.27 -7.66 23.18
CA ASP A 266 -4.83 -8.78 22.42
C ASP A 266 -3.95 -9.27 21.26
N LEU A 267 -2.68 -8.89 21.22
CA LEU A 267 -1.76 -9.30 20.16
C LEU A 267 -1.47 -10.80 20.23
N GLN A 268 -1.71 -11.49 19.12
CA GLN A 268 -1.40 -12.90 18.92
C GLN A 268 -0.47 -13.07 17.72
N HIS A 269 0.18 -14.24 17.65
CA HIS A 269 1.05 -14.61 16.54
C HIS A 269 0.68 -15.98 16.01
N CYS A 270 0.78 -16.12 14.69
CA CYS A 270 0.61 -17.41 14.03
C CYS A 270 1.91 -18.20 14.11
N LYS A 271 1.90 -19.46 13.66
CA LYS A 271 3.11 -20.31 13.62
C LYS A 271 4.24 -19.80 12.71
N TYR A 272 3.96 -18.83 11.85
CA TYR A 272 4.93 -18.15 10.98
C TYR A 272 5.38 -16.79 11.54
N GLY A 273 4.97 -16.45 12.77
CA GLY A 273 5.35 -15.18 13.40
C GLY A 273 4.59 -13.96 12.90
N HIS A 274 3.50 -14.13 12.13
CA HIS A 274 2.66 -13.01 11.71
C HIS A 274 1.85 -12.48 12.90
N PRO A 275 1.95 -11.18 13.25
CA PRO A 275 1.10 -10.56 14.27
C PRO A 275 -0.34 -10.43 13.79
N PHE A 276 -1.32 -10.60 14.69
CA PHE A 276 -2.74 -10.28 14.47
C PHE A 276 -3.49 -10.05 15.79
N SER A 277 -4.68 -9.46 15.72
CA SER A 277 -5.52 -9.21 16.90
C SER A 277 -6.38 -10.43 17.23
N GLY A 278 -6.14 -11.08 18.36
CA GLY A 278 -6.88 -12.25 18.82
C GLY A 278 -8.35 -12.00 19.16
N THR A 279 -8.73 -10.75 19.40
CA THR A 279 -10.13 -10.34 19.64
C THR A 279 -10.91 -10.03 18.38
N MET A 280 -10.22 -9.85 17.24
CA MET A 280 -10.89 -9.52 15.97
C MET A 280 -10.90 -10.68 14.99
N TRP A 281 -9.97 -11.62 15.11
CA TRP A 281 -9.86 -12.75 14.21
C TRP A 281 -9.50 -14.02 14.98
N ASP A 282 -10.22 -15.10 14.64
CA ASP A 282 -9.95 -16.44 15.16
C ASP A 282 -8.73 -17.09 14.48
N SER A 283 -8.23 -16.49 13.40
CA SER A 283 -7.10 -16.99 12.62
C SER A 283 -6.23 -15.86 12.07
N CYS A 284 -5.01 -16.22 11.66
CA CYS A 284 -4.08 -15.27 11.06
C CYS A 284 -4.56 -14.78 9.69
N LEU A 285 -4.72 -13.48 9.54
CA LEU A 285 -5.15 -12.86 8.28
C LEU A 285 -4.18 -13.04 7.11
N GLU A 286 -2.89 -13.29 7.35
CA GLU A 286 -1.89 -13.42 6.29
C GLU A 286 -1.84 -14.83 5.70
N CYS A 287 -1.94 -15.88 6.53
CA CYS A 287 -1.77 -17.27 6.11
C CYS A 287 -2.99 -18.17 6.35
N GLY A 288 -4.01 -17.71 7.08
CA GLY A 288 -5.25 -18.44 7.38
C GLY A 288 -5.10 -19.54 8.43
N ARG A 289 -3.95 -19.66 9.10
CA ARG A 289 -3.68 -20.75 10.05
C ARG A 289 -3.94 -20.36 11.51
N GLU A 290 -4.27 -21.37 12.31
CA GLU A 290 -4.63 -21.26 13.73
C GLU A 290 -3.49 -20.79 14.65
N VAL A 291 -3.94 -20.32 15.81
CA VAL A 291 -3.28 -19.46 16.81
C VAL A 291 -2.36 -20.22 17.77
N ARG A 292 -1.21 -19.64 18.14
CA ARG A 292 -0.61 -19.87 19.47
C ARG A 292 -1.04 -18.74 20.39
N LYS A 293 -1.84 -19.04 21.43
CA LYS A 293 -2.28 -18.03 22.41
C LYS A 293 -1.11 -17.66 23.31
N LEU A 294 -0.80 -16.38 23.42
CA LEU A 294 -0.04 -15.84 24.55
C LEU A 294 -1.02 -15.44 25.66
N ALA A 295 -0.66 -15.73 26.91
CA ALA A 295 -1.52 -15.49 28.07
C ALA A 295 -1.69 -13.97 28.35
N THR A 296 -2.94 -13.51 28.46
CA THR A 296 -3.35 -12.13 28.70
C THR A 296 -3.01 -11.62 30.12
N MET A 297 -2.51 -10.37 30.29
CA MET A 297 -2.71 -9.64 31.57
C MET A 297 -2.45 -8.10 31.58
N ASP A 298 -3.28 -7.44 32.39
CA ASP A 298 -3.27 -6.11 33.09
C ASP A 298 -2.69 -4.84 32.39
N PRO A 299 -3.55 -3.88 31.97
CA PRO A 299 -3.18 -2.62 31.34
C PRO A 299 -2.45 -1.61 32.25
N ASN A 300 -2.19 -1.89 33.52
CA ASN A 300 -1.52 -0.96 34.44
C ASN A 300 0.01 -1.11 34.54
N LYS A 301 0.63 -2.04 33.79
CA LYS A 301 2.09 -2.24 33.79
C LYS A 301 2.72 -1.88 32.44
N LEU A 302 2.94 -0.59 32.21
CA LEU A 302 3.60 -0.09 31.00
C LEU A 302 4.79 0.79 31.34
N LEU A 303 5.91 0.53 30.67
CA LEU A 303 6.92 1.54 30.41
C LEU A 303 6.27 2.64 29.57
N LYS A 304 6.53 3.91 29.92
CA LYS A 304 5.93 5.05 29.22
C LYS A 304 6.43 5.02 27.77
N GLU A 305 5.51 5.12 26.81
CA GLU A 305 5.77 5.08 25.35
C GLU A 305 6.97 5.94 24.92
N ASN A 306 7.19 7.05 25.61
CA ASN A 306 8.31 7.97 25.39
C ASN A 306 9.69 7.34 25.67
N ASP A 307 9.80 6.47 26.67
CA ASP A 307 11.07 5.82 27.05
C ASP A 307 11.45 4.73 26.05
N PHE A 308 10.45 4.04 25.48
CA PHE A 308 10.66 3.04 24.44
C PHE A 308 11.06 3.67 23.09
N VAL A 309 10.39 4.75 22.69
CA VAL A 309 10.76 5.52 21.49
C VAL A 309 12.15 6.16 21.66
N ALA A 310 12.49 6.63 22.87
CA ALA A 310 13.83 7.13 23.18
C ALA A 310 14.89 6.01 23.06
N ALA A 311 14.61 4.80 23.54
CA ALA A 311 15.53 3.66 23.41
C ALA A 311 15.79 3.27 21.94
N ILE A 312 14.75 3.26 21.10
CA ILE A 312 14.89 3.05 19.65
C ILE A 312 15.81 4.12 19.06
N LYS A 313 15.56 5.40 19.36
CA LYS A 313 16.39 6.51 18.86
C LYS A 313 17.84 6.40 19.33
N THR A 314 18.07 5.98 20.57
CA THR A 314 19.42 5.88 21.16
C THR A 314 20.24 4.73 20.53
N GLN A 315 19.60 3.64 20.12
CA GLN A 315 20.27 2.57 19.37
C GLN A 315 20.54 2.96 17.91
N THR A 316 19.66 3.75 17.27
CA THR A 316 19.92 4.32 15.94
C THR A 316 21.04 5.38 15.97
N LEU A 317 21.22 6.07 17.10
CA LEU A 317 22.26 7.09 17.31
C LEU A 317 23.69 6.52 17.37
N ASN A 318 23.87 5.21 17.52
CA ASN A 318 25.17 4.56 17.29
C ASN A 318 25.53 4.45 15.79
N GLY A 319 24.69 4.97 14.89
CA GLY A 319 24.89 4.93 13.44
C GLY A 319 24.92 6.28 12.70
N LYS A 320 24.23 7.34 13.18
CA LYS A 320 24.38 8.76 12.76
C LYS A 320 23.28 9.62 13.40
N SER A 321 23.65 10.84 13.79
CA SER A 321 22.82 11.85 14.46
C SER A 321 21.84 12.55 13.52
N TRP A 322 20.57 12.67 13.92
CA TRP A 322 19.59 13.57 13.33
C TRP A 322 19.21 14.65 14.35
N ARG A 323 19.44 15.92 14.01
CA ARG A 323 18.87 17.07 14.72
C ARG A 323 17.54 17.43 14.07
N VAL A 324 16.56 17.73 14.94
CA VAL A 324 15.19 18.17 14.64
C VAL A 324 15.18 19.41 13.77
#